data_AF-A0AA88KRG9-F1
#
_entry.id   AF-A0AA88KRG9-F1
#
_cell.length_a   1.000
_cell.length_b   1.000
_cell.length_c   1.000
_cell.angle_alpha   90.00
_cell.angle_beta   90.00
_cell.angle_gamma   90.00
#
_symmetry.space_group_name_H-M   'P 1'
#
loop_
_entity.id
_entity.type
_entity.pdbx_description
1 polymer ?
#
loop_
_entity_poly.entity_id
_entity_poly.type
_entity_poly.pdbx_seq_one_letter_code
_entity_poly.pdbx_strand_id
1 'polypeptide(L)' 'MSGLHLIHSHFIGGLLGYKIFYTPIGDSSDKAETEVVPASYTSHSLPFMDQYTEYIIEMLAFNPAGDGPRSHLVNVRTLQ' A
#
# COMPACT_ATOMS: atom_id res chain seq x y z
N MET A 1 -12.05 47.51 11.16
CA MET A 1 -12.98 46.42 10.83
C MET A 1 -12.11 45.19 10.57
N SER A 2 -12.06 44.27 11.54
CA SER A 2 -11.07 43.19 11.60
C SER A 2 -11.49 41.99 10.75
N GLY A 3 -10.50 41.34 10.16
CA GLY A 3 -10.61 40.48 8.98
C GLY A 3 -11.25 39.11 9.18
N LEU A 4 -11.61 38.52 8.05
CA LEU A 4 -11.89 37.10 7.92
C LEU A 4 -10.87 36.52 6.93
N HIS A 5 -9.79 35.96 7.47
CA HIS A 5 -8.82 35.17 6.72
C HIS A 5 -9.28 33.70 6.81
N LEU A 6 -10.09 33.26 5.86
CA LEU A 6 -10.48 31.84 5.75
C LEU A 6 -9.31 31.05 5.14
N ILE A 7 -8.28 30.79 5.94
CA ILE A 7 -7.44 29.61 5.73
C ILE A 7 -8.21 28.39 6.23
N HIS A 8 -9.16 27.92 5.42
CA HIS A 8 -9.34 26.47 5.37
C HIS A 8 -8.43 25.98 4.26
N SER A 9 -7.12 26.02 4.52
CA SER A 9 -6.25 25.00 3.93
C SER A 9 -6.90 23.69 4.35
N HIS A 10 -7.64 23.07 3.45
CA HIS A 10 -7.88 21.65 3.55
C HIS A 10 -6.48 21.07 3.72
N PHE A 11 -6.12 20.68 4.93
CA PHE A 11 -5.11 19.67 5.11
C PHE A 11 -5.73 18.44 4.46
N ILE A 12 -5.61 18.35 3.14
CA ILE A 12 -5.67 17.08 2.42
C ILE A 12 -4.46 16.38 3.00
N GLY A 13 -4.70 15.63 4.08
CA GLY A 13 -3.65 15.18 4.98
C GLY A 13 -2.55 14.53 4.17
N GLY A 14 -1.30 14.89 4.50
CA GLY A 14 -0.14 14.37 3.79
C GLY A 14 -0.17 12.86 3.72
N LEU A 15 0.43 12.31 2.67
CA LEU A 15 0.58 10.88 2.49
C LEU A 15 1.23 10.28 3.74
N LEU A 16 0.56 9.31 4.38
CA LEU A 16 1.08 8.63 5.56
C LEU A 16 1.93 7.43 5.16
N GLY A 17 1.50 6.70 4.13
CA GLY A 17 2.21 5.52 3.67
C GLY A 17 1.47 4.72 2.62
N TYR A 18 1.92 3.47 2.50
CA TYR A 18 1.38 2.50 1.56
C TYR A 18 1.02 1.20 2.29
N LYS A 19 -0.07 0.56 1.85
CA LYS A 19 -0.40 -0.83 2.21
C LYS A 19 -0.05 -1.70 1.02
N ILE A 20 0.77 -2.72 1.24
CA ILE A 20 1.24 -3.66 0.22
C ILE A 20 0.54 -4.99 0.47
N PHE A 21 -0.24 -5.46 -0.50
CA PHE A 21 -0.95 -6.73 -0.45
C PHE A 21 -0.23 -7.73 -1.34
N TYR A 22 -0.01 -8.94 -0.84
CA TYR A 22 0.60 -10.01 -1.61
C TYR A 22 -0.11 -11.33 -1.34
N THR A 23 -0.55 -11.97 -2.42
CA THR A 23 -1.38 -13.18 -2.39
C THR A 23 -0.72 -14.28 -3.20
N PRO A 24 -0.42 -15.46 -2.63
CA PRO A 24 0.09 -16.59 -3.40
C PRO A 24 -0.99 -17.10 -4.36
N ILE A 25 -0.60 -17.41 -5.59
CA ILE A 25 -1.47 -17.97 -6.62
C ILE A 25 -1.56 -19.49 -6.43
N GLY A 26 -2.80 -20.00 -6.40
CA GLY A 26 -3.05 -21.45 -6.40
C GLY A 26 -3.16 -22.10 -5.03
N ASP A 27 -2.98 -21.33 -3.95
CA ASP A 27 -3.30 -21.80 -2.60
C ASP A 27 -4.75 -21.45 -2.24
N SER A 28 -5.50 -22.45 -1.78
CA SER A 28 -6.95 -22.35 -1.53
C SER A 28 -7.34 -21.42 -0.37
N SER A 29 -6.35 -20.83 0.29
CA SER A 29 -6.57 -19.96 1.44
C SER A 29 -6.89 -18.51 1.07
N ASP A 30 -6.61 -18.06 -0.18
CA ASP A 30 -6.87 -16.70 -0.73
C ASP A 30 -6.54 -15.53 0.22
N LYS A 31 -5.76 -15.78 1.27
CA LYS A 31 -5.46 -14.79 2.30
C LYS A 31 -4.29 -13.95 1.82
N ALA A 32 -4.62 -12.77 1.31
CA ALA A 32 -3.64 -11.72 1.10
C ALA A 32 -2.94 -11.41 2.43
N GLU A 33 -1.63 -11.47 2.44
CA GLU A 33 -0.83 -10.88 3.51
C GLU A 33 -0.70 -9.37 3.26
N THR A 34 -0.35 -8.61 4.30
CA THR A 34 -0.28 -7.14 4.20
C THR A 34 0.87 -6.56 5.01
N GLU A 35 1.69 -5.75 4.33
CA GLU A 35 2.69 -4.89 4.95
C GLU A 35 2.25 -3.42 4.89
N VAL A 36 2.59 -2.63 5.91
CA VAL A 36 2.30 -1.19 5.96
C VAL A 36 3.60 -0.42 6.11
N VAL A 37 3.92 0.42 5.13
CA VAL A 37 5.20 1.15 5.08
C VAL A 37 4.98 2.67 5.08
N PRO A 38 5.85 3.45 5.74
CA PRO A 38 5.77 4.91 5.72
C PRO A 38 5.98 5.51 4.33
N ALA A 39 5.40 6.69 4.09
CA ALA A 39 5.51 7.41 2.81
C ALA A 39 6.95 7.75 2.40
N SER A 40 7.90 7.76 3.34
CA SER A 40 9.32 8.00 3.07
C SER A 40 10.02 6.82 2.37
N TYR A 41 9.40 5.64 2.34
CA TYR A 41 9.96 4.45 1.69
C TYR A 41 9.61 4.47 0.20
N THR A 42 10.64 4.37 -0.64
CA THR A 42 10.51 4.18 -2.09
C THR A 42 10.73 2.74 -2.53
N SER A 43 11.12 1.86 -1.60
CA SER A 43 11.29 0.42 -1.79
C SER A 43 11.08 -0.32 -0.48
N HIS A 44 10.70 -1.59 -0.58
CA HIS A 44 10.50 -2.49 0.57
C HIS A 44 10.71 -3.94 0.14
N SER A 45 11.26 -4.78 1.02
CA SER A 45 11.42 -6.21 0.80
C SER A 45 10.33 -6.95 1.55
N LEU A 46 9.50 -7.71 0.84
CA LEU A 46 8.47 -8.54 1.46
C LEU A 46 9.12 -9.73 2.19
N PRO A 47 8.89 -9.88 3.51
CA PRO A 47 9.45 -10.99 4.26
C PRO A 47 8.63 -12.27 4.06
N PHE A 48 9.21 -13.42 4.42
CA PHE A 48 8.53 -14.72 4.52
C PHE A 48 7.77 -15.21 3.27
N MET A 49 8.19 -14.79 2.07
CA MET A 49 7.63 -15.34 0.83
C MET A 49 8.08 -16.79 0.62
N ASP A 50 7.16 -17.66 0.21
CA ASP A 50 7.46 -19.04 -0.14
C ASP A 50 8.31 -19.12 -1.41
N GLN A 51 9.25 -20.07 -1.44
CA GLN A 51 10.12 -20.32 -2.59
C GLN A 51 9.34 -20.91 -3.77
N TYR A 52 9.72 -20.50 -4.99
CA TYR A 52 9.12 -20.96 -6.25
C TYR A 52 7.61 -20.74 -6.39
N THR A 53 7.06 -19.83 -5.60
CA THR A 53 5.63 -19.49 -5.55
C THR A 53 5.36 -18.23 -6.36
N GLU A 54 4.26 -18.25 -7.11
CA GLU A 54 3.78 -17.06 -7.82
C GLU A 54 2.90 -16.23 -6.88
N TYR A 55 3.10 -14.92 -6.89
CA TYR A 55 2.34 -13.97 -6.10
C TYR A 55 1.73 -12.89 -6.99
N ILE A 56 0.52 -12.48 -6.62
CA ILE A 56 -0.08 -11.23 -7.07
C ILE A 56 0.23 -10.16 -6.03
N ILE A 57 0.84 -9.05 -6.44
CA ILE A 57 1.14 -7.91 -5.60
C ILE A 57 0.33 -6.69 -6.06
N GLU A 58 -0.31 -6.03 -5.10
CA GLU A 58 -1.00 -4.75 -5.28
C GLU A 58 -0.64 -3.82 -4.13
N MET A 59 -0.77 -2.51 -4.33
CA MET A 59 -0.62 -1.54 -3.25
C MET A 59 -1.58 -0.36 -3.37
N LEU A 60 -1.85 0.29 -2.24
CA LEU A 60 -2.56 1.57 -2.22
C LEU A 60 -1.85 2.55 -1.30
N ALA A 61 -1.99 3.84 -1.59
CA ALA A 61 -1.59 4.93 -0.72
C ALA A 61 -2.68 5.21 0.32
N PHE A 62 -2.31 5.60 1.54
CA PHE A 62 -3.28 6.05 2.55
C PHE A 62 -2.86 7.35 3.23
N ASN A 63 -3.86 8.12 3.66
CA ASN A 63 -3.70 9.34 4.43
C ASN A 63 -4.77 9.41 5.54
N PRO A 64 -4.84 10.48 6.36
CA PRO A 64 -5.85 10.58 7.42
C PRO A 64 -7.31 10.54 6.94
N ALA A 65 -7.58 10.85 5.67
CA ALA A 65 -8.92 10.77 5.08
C ALA A 65 -9.30 9.34 4.64
N GLY A 66 -8.31 8.44 4.51
CA GLY A 66 -8.53 7.04 4.21
C GLY A 66 -7.58 6.48 3.14
N ASP A 67 -8.03 5.39 2.52
CA ASP A 67 -7.30 4.66 1.49
C ASP A 67 -7.58 5.24 0.10
N GLY A 68 -6.53 5.37 -0.71
CA GLY A 68 -6.62 5.65 -2.14
C GLY A 68 -6.96 4.40 -2.95
N PRO A 69 -7.04 4.51 -4.28
CA PRO A 69 -7.27 3.36 -5.15
C PRO A 69 -6.10 2.36 -5.09
N ARG A 70 -6.40 1.07 -5.31
CA ARG A 70 -5.38 0.04 -5.55
C ARG A 70 -4.63 0.33 -6.85
N SER A 71 -3.35 -0.02 -6.87
CA SER A 71 -2.52 -0.06 -8.07
C SER A 71 -3.02 -1.12 -9.06
N HIS A 72 -2.42 -1.14 -10.24
CA HIS A 72 -2.50 -2.33 -11.10
C HIS A 72 -1.80 -3.50 -10.39
N LEU A 73 -2.31 -4.70 -10.64
CA LEU A 73 -1.70 -5.93 -10.14
C LEU A 73 -0.37 -6.22 -10.83
N VAL A 74 0.56 -6.80 -10.08
CA VAL A 74 1.85 -7.27 -10.59
C VAL A 74 2.03 -8.73 -10.21
N ASN A 75 2.34 -9.57 -11.20
CA ASN A 75 2.66 -10.98 -10.96
C ASN A 75 4.16 -11.15 -10.83
N VAL A 76 4.59 -11.80 -9.75
CA VAL A 76 5.99 -12.13 -9.51
C VAL A 76 6.12 -13.60 -9.14
N ARG A 77 7.27 -14.19 -9.45
CA ARG A 77 7.61 -15.55 -9.01
C ARG A 77 8.87 -15.49 -8.17
N THR A 78 8.82 -16.03 -6.96
CA THR A 78 10.01 -16.16 -6.13
C THR A 78 10.96 -17.21 -6.71
N LEU A 79 12.24 -17.02 -6.45
CA LEU A 79 13.29 -17.97 -6.78
C LEU A 79 13.66 -18.78 -5.52
N GLN A 80 14.58 -19.74 -5.67
CA GLN A 80 15.16 -20.48 -4.55
C GLN A 80 15.94 -19.56 -3.61
#